data_AF-A0A7Y3AFJ7-F1
#
_entry.id   AF-A0A7Y3AFJ7-F1
#
_cell.length_a   1.000
_cell.length_b   1.000
_cell.length_c   1.000
_cell.angle_alpha   90.00
_cell.angle_beta   90.00
_cell.angle_gamma   90.00
#
_symmetry.space_group_name_H-M   'P 1'
#
loop_
_entity.id
_entity.type
_entity.pdbx_description
1 polymer ?
#
loop_
_entity_poly.entity_id
_entity_poly.type
_entity_poly.pdbx_seq_one_letter_code
_entity_poly.pdbx_strand_id
1 'polypeptide(L)'
;LFAPVRVKDRWLVDGGLVDPVPVGVARAMGAEVIIAIDLNSRIVSRRQKPLSAIGSINHRKLAPKLPAPETHSRNELIGKMTEFYEGVEKSLRYKTKEFLHRDSMTPDIIETVMTSISIMQERITRINLAVDQPDILIQPRLGELKMMNFDQVEHSIEEGYISVQEKLEDIYPLLTEK
;
A
#
# COMPACT_ATOMS: atom_id res chain seq x y z
N LEU A 1 7.56 -8.10 0.19
CA LEU A 1 8.50 -7.89 -0.94
C LEU A 1 9.57 -8.96 -0.88
N PHE A 2 9.97 -9.48 -2.04
CA PHE A 2 10.95 -10.56 -2.16
C PHE A 2 12.15 -10.10 -3.00
N ALA A 3 13.32 -10.65 -2.70
CA ALA A 3 14.49 -10.46 -3.54
C ALA A 3 14.28 -11.15 -4.91
N PRO A 4 14.84 -10.60 -6.01
CA PRO A 4 14.82 -11.28 -7.29
C PRO A 4 15.43 -12.69 -7.20
N VAL A 5 14.90 -13.63 -7.99
CA VAL A 5 15.35 -15.02 -8.00
C VAL A 5 16.10 -15.31 -9.30
N ARG A 6 17.26 -15.98 -9.23
CA ARG A 6 18.04 -16.34 -10.42
C ARG A 6 17.61 -17.70 -10.97
N VAL A 7 17.19 -17.74 -12.23
CA VAL A 7 16.79 -18.96 -12.94
C VAL A 7 17.34 -18.94 -14.37
N LYS A 8 18.04 -20.00 -14.79
CA LYS A 8 18.63 -20.13 -16.15
C LYS A 8 19.37 -18.84 -16.57
N ASP A 9 20.27 -18.36 -15.71
CA ASP A 9 21.05 -17.13 -15.88
C ASP A 9 20.30 -15.81 -16.04
N ARG A 10 19.03 -15.76 -15.63
CA ARG A 10 18.22 -14.54 -15.60
C ARG A 10 17.74 -14.25 -14.20
N TRP A 11 17.72 -12.97 -13.83
CA TRP A 11 17.05 -12.50 -12.62
C TRP A 11 15.57 -12.31 -12.92
N LEU A 12 14.72 -12.94 -12.11
CA LEU A 12 13.28 -12.91 -12.23
C LEU A 12 12.65 -12.15 -11.06
N VAL A 13 11.61 -11.41 -11.39
CA VAL A 13 10.70 -10.74 -10.46
C VAL A 13 9.28 -11.19 -10.77
N ASP A 14 8.30 -10.68 -10.03
CA ASP A 14 6.89 -10.96 -10.25
C ASP A 14 6.46 -10.63 -11.70
N GLY A 15 5.73 -11.57 -12.32
CA GLY A 15 5.16 -11.44 -13.66
C GLY A 15 4.06 -10.38 -13.74
N GLY A 16 3.52 -9.93 -12.59
CA GLY A 16 2.58 -8.82 -12.53
C GLY A 16 3.09 -7.53 -13.17
N LEU A 17 4.41 -7.33 -13.31
CA LEU A 17 4.95 -6.16 -14.02
C LEU A 17 4.83 -6.24 -15.56
N VAL A 18 4.48 -7.42 -16.10
CA VAL A 18 4.49 -7.71 -17.55
C VAL A 18 3.11 -8.15 -18.02
N ASP A 19 2.48 -9.07 -17.30
CA ASP A 19 1.15 -9.60 -17.66
C ASP A 19 0.35 -9.92 -16.39
N PRO A 20 -0.28 -8.92 -15.75
CA PRO A 20 -0.96 -9.09 -14.45
C PRO A 20 -2.17 -10.02 -14.51
N VAL A 21 -2.84 -10.13 -15.67
CA VAL A 21 -4.00 -10.99 -15.89
C VAL A 21 -3.80 -11.75 -17.21
N PRO A 22 -3.17 -12.94 -17.18
CA PRO A 22 -2.61 -13.58 -18.37
C PRO A 22 -3.65 -14.37 -19.19
N VAL A 23 -4.69 -13.69 -19.68
CA VAL A 23 -5.77 -14.29 -20.50
C VAL A 23 -5.22 -14.92 -21.77
N GLY A 24 -4.32 -14.23 -22.47
CA GLY A 24 -3.72 -14.73 -23.71
C GLY A 24 -2.93 -16.03 -23.50
N VAL A 25 -2.24 -16.16 -22.35
CA VAL A 25 -1.52 -17.40 -21.99
C VAL A 25 -2.50 -18.55 -21.76
N ALA A 26 -3.57 -18.33 -20.98
CA ALA A 26 -4.59 -19.35 -20.75
C ALA A 26 -5.24 -19.81 -22.06
N ARG A 27 -5.52 -18.87 -22.97
CA ARG A 27 -6.04 -19.18 -24.31
C ARG A 27 -5.06 -20.00 -25.15
N ALA A 28 -3.79 -19.62 -25.17
CA ALA A 28 -2.74 -20.36 -25.88
C ALA A 28 -2.53 -21.78 -25.32
N MET A 29 -2.83 -21.99 -24.03
CA MET A 29 -2.82 -23.32 -23.40
C MET A 29 -4.04 -24.18 -23.78
N GLY A 30 -4.98 -23.65 -24.57
CA GLY A 30 -6.17 -24.39 -25.04
C GLY A 30 -7.36 -24.29 -24.10
N ALA A 31 -7.40 -23.31 -23.20
CA ALA A 31 -8.59 -23.05 -22.40
C ALA A 31 -9.77 -22.68 -23.30
N GLU A 32 -10.88 -23.39 -23.14
CA GLU A 32 -12.10 -23.20 -23.94
C GLU A 32 -13.01 -22.13 -23.36
N VAL A 33 -12.98 -21.98 -22.03
CA VAL A 33 -13.66 -20.91 -21.29
C VAL A 33 -12.64 -20.30 -20.34
N ILE A 34 -12.53 -18.98 -20.34
CA ILE A 34 -11.62 -18.21 -19.51
C ILE A 34 -12.42 -17.26 -18.64
N ILE A 35 -12.38 -17.52 -17.33
CA ILE A 35 -12.89 -16.63 -16.30
C ILE A 35 -11.69 -15.90 -15.71
N ALA A 36 -11.54 -14.62 -16.03
CA ALA A 36 -10.45 -13.79 -15.53
C ALA A 36 -10.88 -13.02 -14.29
N ILE A 37 -9.98 -12.93 -13.31
CA ILE A 37 -10.20 -12.19 -12.07
C ILE A 37 -9.13 -11.10 -11.97
N ASP A 38 -9.54 -9.84 -12.03
CA ASP A 38 -8.66 -8.68 -11.90
C ASP A 38 -8.84 -8.00 -10.54
N LEU A 39 -7.90 -8.28 -9.63
CA LEU A 39 -7.87 -7.74 -8.27
C LEU A 39 -7.38 -6.29 -8.20
N ASN A 40 -6.73 -5.82 -9.27
CA ASN A 40 -6.11 -4.49 -9.28
C ASN A 40 -7.04 -3.40 -9.80
N SER A 41 -8.26 -3.79 -10.18
CA SER A 41 -9.25 -2.85 -10.67
C SER A 41 -9.53 -1.75 -9.62
N ARG A 42 -9.48 -0.49 -10.06
CA ARG A 42 -9.91 0.68 -9.27
C ARG A 42 -9.02 1.05 -8.07
N ILE A 43 -7.84 0.44 -7.86
CA ILE A 43 -6.88 0.83 -6.80
C ILE A 43 -6.48 2.31 -6.92
N VAL A 44 -6.42 2.85 -8.13
CA VAL A 44 -6.02 4.24 -8.40
C VAL A 44 -7.22 5.20 -8.38
N SER A 45 -8.44 4.68 -8.44
CA SER A 45 -9.65 5.49 -8.38
C SER A 45 -10.00 5.85 -6.94
N ARG A 46 -9.61 7.08 -6.57
CA ARG A 46 -10.15 7.91 -5.46
C ARG A 46 -9.21 8.09 -4.26
N ARG A 47 -8.20 8.93 -4.46
CA ARG A 47 -7.66 9.80 -3.40
C ARG A 47 -7.95 11.27 -3.69
N GLN A 48 -9.20 11.61 -3.98
CA GLN A 48 -9.67 12.96 -3.67
C GLN A 48 -9.99 12.97 -2.19
N LYS A 49 -8.99 13.22 -1.33
CA LYS A 49 -9.33 13.81 -0.03
C LYS A 49 -10.08 15.10 -0.37
N PRO A 50 -11.33 15.30 0.08
CA PRO A 50 -11.92 16.61 -0.03
C PRO A 50 -10.98 17.57 0.72
N LEU A 51 -10.60 18.67 0.08
CA LEU A 51 -9.77 19.75 0.63
C LEU A 51 -10.43 20.46 1.84
N SER A 52 -11.44 19.85 2.47
CA SER A 52 -12.30 20.44 3.50
C SER A 52 -11.94 20.01 4.93
N ALA A 53 -10.64 19.92 5.25
CA ALA A 53 -10.19 19.69 6.63
C ALA A 53 -8.85 20.36 7.00
N ILE A 54 -8.50 21.49 6.38
CA ILE A 54 -7.38 22.35 6.82
C ILE A 54 -7.84 23.32 7.95
N GLY A 55 -8.89 22.97 8.69
CA GLY A 55 -9.45 23.84 9.72
C GLY A 55 -10.08 23.08 10.88
N SER A 56 -9.25 22.38 11.67
CA SER A 56 -9.45 22.16 13.12
C SER A 56 -8.42 21.16 13.65
N ILE A 57 -7.20 21.61 13.90
CA ILE A 57 -6.32 20.91 14.84
C ILE A 57 -6.48 21.60 16.19
N ASN A 58 -7.32 21.00 17.03
CA ASN A 58 -7.42 21.30 18.45
C ASN A 58 -6.08 20.99 19.12
N HIS A 59 -5.28 22.03 19.40
CA HIS A 59 -4.14 21.94 20.31
C HIS A 59 -4.65 21.78 21.75
N ARG A 60 -4.96 20.56 22.16
CA ARG A 60 -5.10 20.24 23.59
C ARG A 60 -3.68 20.07 24.16
N LYS A 61 -3.17 21.14 24.78
CA LYS A 61 -1.94 21.14 25.59
C LYS A 61 -2.04 20.04 26.66
N LEU A 62 -1.12 19.08 26.64
CA LEU A 62 -0.75 18.31 27.83
C LEU A 62 0.75 18.51 28.05
N ALA A 63 1.11 19.32 29.04
CA ALA A 63 2.49 19.51 29.47
C ALA A 63 2.87 18.34 30.40
N PRO A 64 4.05 17.71 30.26
CA PRO A 64 4.57 16.83 31.30
C PRO A 64 5.17 17.71 32.42
N LYS A 65 4.70 17.51 33.66
CA LYS A 65 5.35 18.04 34.87
C LYS A 65 6.64 17.25 35.12
N LEU A 66 7.78 17.93 35.24
CA LEU A 66 9.00 17.33 35.79
C LEU A 66 8.98 17.38 37.33
N PRO A 67 9.50 16.37 38.04
CA PRO A 67 9.80 16.49 39.47
C PRO A 67 11.18 17.10 39.67
N ALA A 68 11.30 18.04 40.61
CA ALA A 68 12.57 18.48 41.17
C ALA A 68 13.06 17.49 42.24
N PRO A 69 14.38 17.38 42.44
CA PRO A 69 14.88 17.71 43.77
C PRO A 69 16.21 18.48 43.77
N GLU A 70 16.34 19.35 44.77
CA GLU A 70 17.57 20.05 45.18
C GLU A 70 18.35 19.20 46.20
N THR A 71 19.70 19.18 46.17
CA THR A 71 20.62 19.62 47.26
C THR A 71 22.09 19.20 47.04
N HIS A 72 22.97 20.21 47.20
CA HIS A 72 24.38 20.29 47.62
C HIS A 72 25.50 19.28 47.21
N SER A 73 26.52 19.91 46.59
CA SER A 73 27.98 19.81 46.87
C SER A 73 28.86 18.85 46.03
N ARG A 74 29.99 19.46 45.60
CA ARG A 74 31.18 18.93 44.91
C ARG A 74 30.90 18.00 43.73
N ASN A 75 30.92 18.57 42.53
CA ASN A 75 31.78 18.14 41.43
C ASN A 75 31.48 18.99 40.18
N GLU A 76 32.42 19.81 39.74
CA GLU A 76 32.34 20.56 38.46
C GLU A 76 32.04 19.65 37.26
N LEU A 77 32.35 18.36 37.38
CA LEU A 77 32.02 17.31 36.40
C LEU A 77 30.51 17.11 36.22
N ILE A 78 29.70 17.19 37.28
CA ILE A 78 28.24 17.00 37.17
C ILE A 78 27.61 18.19 36.46
N GLY A 79 28.09 19.41 36.73
CA GLY A 79 27.64 20.62 36.01
C GLY A 79 27.94 20.55 34.51
N LYS A 80 29.16 20.14 34.13
CA LYS A 80 29.55 19.95 32.73
C LYS A 80 28.78 18.82 32.03
N MET A 81 28.44 17.76 32.75
CA MET A 81 27.61 16.68 32.21
C MET A 81 26.17 17.15 31.99
N THR A 82 25.58 17.91 32.90
CA THR A 82 24.24 18.49 32.71
C THR A 82 24.21 19.47 31.52
N GLU A 83 25.25 20.29 31.36
CA GLU A 83 25.39 21.19 30.20
C GLU A 83 25.53 20.41 28.88
N PHE A 84 26.29 19.30 28.89
CA PHE A 84 26.43 18.41 27.75
C PHE A 84 25.11 17.69 27.43
N TYR A 85 24.39 17.17 28.42
CA TYR A 85 23.09 16.53 28.24
C TYR A 85 22.04 17.52 27.74
N GLU A 86 22.00 18.75 28.24
CA GLU A 86 21.14 19.81 27.71
C GLU A 86 21.51 20.18 26.26
N GLY A 87 22.80 20.24 25.93
CA GLY A 87 23.29 20.52 24.59
C GLY A 87 22.93 19.42 23.60
N VAL A 88 23.05 18.17 24.01
CA VAL A 88 22.63 16.99 23.25
C VAL A 88 21.11 16.97 23.13
N GLU A 89 20.34 17.26 24.19
CA GLU A 89 18.89 17.33 24.13
C GLU A 89 18.40 18.46 23.22
N LYS A 90 19.03 19.64 23.24
CA LYS A 90 18.73 20.76 22.32
C LYS A 90 19.09 20.41 20.87
N SER A 91 20.24 19.77 20.62
CA SER A 91 20.66 19.33 19.29
C SER A 91 19.76 18.21 18.74
N LEU A 92 19.39 17.26 19.60
CA LEU A 92 18.43 16.21 19.30
C LEU A 92 17.04 16.79 19.10
N ARG A 93 16.60 17.81 19.85
CA ARG A 93 15.30 18.50 19.67
C ARG A 93 15.25 19.33 18.39
N TYR A 94 16.34 19.98 17.98
CA TYR A 94 16.40 20.68 16.68
C TYR A 94 16.38 19.68 15.52
N LYS A 95 17.17 18.60 15.58
CA LYS A 95 17.14 17.54 14.57
C LYS A 95 15.84 16.74 14.57
N THR A 96 15.23 16.47 15.72
CA THR A 96 13.94 15.79 15.78
C THR A 96 12.79 16.69 15.40
N LYS A 97 12.80 18.00 15.72
CA LYS A 97 11.81 18.94 15.14
C LYS A 97 11.93 19.02 13.63
N GLU A 98 13.13 19.05 13.07
CA GLU A 98 13.35 19.10 11.63
C GLU A 98 12.96 17.78 10.93
N PHE A 99 13.20 16.63 11.57
CA PHE A 99 12.68 15.33 11.11
C PHE A 99 11.15 15.19 11.28
N LEU A 100 10.56 15.85 12.28
CA LEU A 100 9.11 15.83 12.56
C LEU A 100 8.33 16.89 11.77
N HIS A 101 8.99 17.85 11.11
CA HIS A 101 8.37 18.92 10.30
C HIS A 101 8.66 18.77 8.80
N ARG A 102 8.94 17.55 8.29
CA ARG A 102 8.63 17.32 6.88
C ARG A 102 7.13 17.46 6.71
N ASP A 103 6.73 18.45 5.92
CA ASP A 103 5.35 18.67 5.50
C ASP A 103 4.65 17.34 5.28
N SER A 104 3.50 17.16 5.91
CA SER A 104 2.59 16.02 5.75
C SER A 104 2.00 15.90 4.32
N MET A 105 2.66 16.50 3.32
CA MET A 105 2.27 16.60 1.92
C MET A 105 3.22 15.88 0.95
N THR A 106 4.42 15.44 1.35
CA THR A 106 5.26 14.62 0.46
C THR A 106 4.90 13.14 0.64
N PRO A 107 4.42 12.45 -0.42
CA PRO A 107 4.19 11.01 -0.36
C PRO A 107 5.47 10.27 0.04
N ASP A 108 5.32 9.20 0.82
CA ASP A 108 6.45 8.34 1.16
C ASP A 108 7.05 7.72 -0.12
N ILE A 109 8.37 7.55 -0.17
CA ILE A 109 9.06 7.06 -1.38
C ILE A 109 8.59 5.64 -1.70
N ILE A 110 8.46 4.79 -0.68
CA ILE A 110 8.00 3.41 -0.86
C ILE A 110 6.54 3.42 -1.32
N GLU A 111 5.67 4.20 -0.69
CA GLU A 111 4.26 4.36 -1.11
C GLU A 111 4.15 4.84 -2.56
N THR A 112 4.98 5.80 -2.97
CA THR A 112 5.01 6.35 -4.33
C THR A 112 5.41 5.30 -5.36
N VAL A 113 6.48 4.55 -5.07
CA VAL A 113 6.96 3.47 -5.95
C VAL A 113 5.90 2.38 -6.08
N MET A 114 5.32 1.94 -4.97
CA MET A 114 4.27 0.91 -4.98
C MET A 114 3.03 1.38 -5.74
N THR A 115 2.62 2.64 -5.56
CA THR A 115 1.49 3.23 -6.29
C THR A 115 1.80 3.29 -7.79
N SER A 116 3.02 3.64 -8.17
CA SER A 116 3.46 3.66 -9.57
C SER A 116 3.40 2.27 -10.21
N ILE A 117 3.80 1.23 -9.48
CA ILE A 117 3.67 -0.17 -9.91
C ILE A 117 2.19 -0.51 -10.13
N SER A 118 1.32 -0.25 -9.17
CA SER A 118 -0.12 -0.54 -9.31
C SER A 118 -0.75 0.18 -10.51
N ILE A 119 -0.37 1.45 -10.78
CA ILE A 119 -0.83 2.19 -11.97
C ILE A 119 -0.35 1.51 -13.26
N MET A 120 0.92 1.11 -13.32
CA MET A 120 1.47 0.41 -14.48
C MET A 120 0.76 -0.92 -14.71
N GLN A 121 0.53 -1.70 -13.65
CA GLN A 121 -0.20 -2.97 -13.71
C GLN A 121 -1.62 -2.75 -14.25
N GLU A 122 -2.38 -1.79 -13.71
CA GLU A 122 -3.74 -1.48 -14.21
C GLU A 122 -3.72 -1.09 -15.69
N ARG A 123 -2.74 -0.29 -16.12
CA ARG A 123 -2.59 0.12 -17.51
C ARG A 123 -2.30 -1.07 -18.43
N ILE A 124 -1.38 -1.94 -18.02
CA ILE A 124 -1.02 -3.16 -18.75
C ILE A 124 -2.22 -4.09 -18.83
N THR A 125 -2.88 -4.40 -17.70
CA THR A 125 -4.10 -5.21 -17.65
C THR A 125 -5.16 -4.68 -18.61
N ARG A 126 -5.42 -3.37 -18.60
CA ARG A 126 -6.41 -2.76 -19.50
C ARG A 126 -6.07 -2.93 -20.98
N ILE A 127 -4.80 -2.81 -21.35
CA ILE A 127 -4.35 -3.02 -22.72
C ILE A 127 -4.46 -4.49 -23.10
N ASN A 128 -3.98 -5.40 -22.25
CA ASN A 128 -4.02 -6.84 -22.51
C ASN A 128 -5.45 -7.33 -22.62
N LEU A 129 -6.35 -6.95 -21.71
CA LEU A 129 -7.77 -7.32 -21.77
C LEU A 129 -8.51 -6.72 -22.97
N ALA A 130 -8.01 -5.62 -23.57
CA ALA A 130 -8.58 -5.10 -24.81
C ALA A 130 -8.20 -5.94 -26.04
N VAL A 131 -7.05 -6.61 -26.00
CA VAL A 131 -6.54 -7.49 -27.05
C VAL A 131 -7.08 -8.92 -26.86
N ASP A 132 -6.83 -9.49 -25.68
CA ASP A 132 -7.23 -10.83 -25.27
C ASP A 132 -8.36 -10.73 -24.24
N GLN A 133 -9.60 -10.72 -24.73
CA GLN A 133 -10.78 -10.66 -23.88
C GLN A 133 -11.11 -12.05 -23.29
N PRO A 134 -11.30 -12.15 -21.97
CA PRO A 134 -11.84 -13.35 -21.34
C PRO A 134 -13.34 -13.48 -21.61
N ASP A 135 -13.88 -14.68 -21.42
CA ASP A 135 -15.33 -14.92 -21.57
C ASP A 135 -16.09 -14.26 -20.42
N ILE A 136 -15.53 -14.31 -19.21
CA ILE A 136 -16.04 -13.60 -18.04
C ILE A 136 -14.88 -12.83 -17.37
N LEU A 137 -15.11 -11.56 -17.07
CA LEU A 137 -14.21 -10.74 -16.26
C LEU A 137 -14.88 -10.41 -14.93
N ILE A 138 -14.20 -10.75 -13.83
CA ILE A 138 -14.62 -10.46 -12.46
C ILE A 138 -13.65 -9.45 -11.83
N GLN A 139 -14.20 -8.39 -11.27
CA GLN A 139 -13.43 -7.27 -10.70
C GLN A 139 -13.94 -6.93 -9.29
N PRO A 140 -13.42 -7.61 -8.26
CA PRO A 140 -13.83 -7.38 -6.87
C PRO A 140 -13.48 -5.96 -6.40
N ARG A 141 -14.31 -5.36 -5.54
CA ARG A 141 -14.13 -3.97 -5.06
C ARG A 141 -13.13 -3.91 -3.91
N LEU A 142 -11.85 -4.14 -4.21
CA LEU A 142 -10.76 -4.14 -3.23
C LEU A 142 -9.93 -2.84 -3.22
N GLY A 143 -10.39 -1.77 -3.89
CA GLY A 143 -9.62 -0.54 -4.09
C GLY A 143 -9.21 0.21 -2.82
N GLU A 144 -9.84 -0.10 -1.67
CA GLU A 144 -9.48 0.48 -0.37
C GLU A 144 -8.33 -0.29 0.32
N LEU A 145 -8.08 -1.53 -0.10
CA LEU A 145 -7.05 -2.39 0.45
C LEU A 145 -5.70 -2.04 -0.14
N LYS A 146 -4.70 -1.84 0.73
CA LYS A 146 -3.31 -1.74 0.29
C LYS A 146 -2.72 -3.14 0.20
N MET A 147 -1.69 -3.28 -0.64
CA MET A 147 -0.93 -4.53 -0.84
C MET A 147 -0.45 -5.19 0.47
N MET A 148 -0.26 -4.41 1.54
CA MET A 148 0.28 -4.89 2.83
C MET A 148 -0.75 -4.94 3.97
N ASN A 149 -2.04 -4.80 3.68
CA ASN A 149 -3.12 -4.90 4.68
C ASN A 149 -3.48 -6.38 4.94
N PHE A 150 -2.70 -7.05 5.79
CA PHE A 150 -2.92 -8.46 6.15
C PHE A 150 -3.96 -8.67 7.27
N ASP A 151 -4.57 -7.59 7.75
CA ASP A 151 -5.56 -7.56 8.81
C ASP A 151 -7.01 -7.71 8.29
N GLN A 152 -7.23 -7.49 6.99
CA GLN A 152 -8.57 -7.46 6.38
C GLN A 152 -8.84 -8.69 5.49
N VAL A 153 -8.44 -9.87 5.97
CA VAL A 153 -8.52 -11.12 5.19
C VAL A 153 -9.97 -11.53 4.95
N GLU A 154 -10.79 -11.53 6.00
CA GLU A 154 -12.20 -11.94 5.93
C GLU A 154 -12.97 -11.09 4.92
N HIS A 155 -12.78 -9.78 4.97
CA HIS A 155 -13.40 -8.83 4.04
C HIS A 155 -12.96 -9.09 2.59
N SER A 156 -11.68 -9.38 2.36
CA SER A 156 -11.15 -9.66 1.02
C SER A 156 -11.75 -10.93 0.41
N ILE A 157 -11.91 -11.97 1.23
CA ILE A 157 -12.52 -13.25 0.82
C ILE A 157 -14.00 -13.06 0.54
N GLU A 158 -14.72 -12.35 1.41
CA GLU A 158 -16.15 -12.07 1.26
C GLU A 158 -16.45 -11.29 -0.02
N GLU A 159 -15.70 -10.22 -0.29
CA GLU A 159 -15.88 -9.42 -1.52
C GLU A 159 -15.58 -10.26 -2.78
N GLY A 160 -14.59 -11.14 -2.72
CA GLY A 160 -14.32 -12.10 -3.79
C GLY A 160 -15.49 -13.07 -4.02
N TYR A 161 -16.07 -13.60 -2.95
CA TYR A 161 -17.24 -14.48 -3.01
C TYR A 161 -18.45 -13.76 -3.62
N ILE A 162 -18.78 -12.56 -3.13
CA ILE A 162 -19.88 -11.74 -3.65
C ILE A 162 -19.70 -11.45 -5.14
N SER A 163 -18.49 -11.07 -5.57
CA SER A 163 -18.20 -10.75 -6.96
C SER A 163 -18.41 -11.92 -7.92
N VAL A 164 -18.16 -13.15 -7.46
CA VAL A 164 -18.44 -14.37 -8.24
C VAL A 164 -19.94 -14.67 -8.24
N GLN A 165 -20.62 -14.52 -7.10
CA GLN A 165 -22.07 -14.73 -7.00
C GLN A 165 -22.84 -13.80 -7.95
N GLU A 166 -22.45 -12.53 -8.04
CA GLU A 166 -23.02 -11.54 -8.97
C GLU A 166 -22.86 -11.96 -10.45
N LYS A 167 -21.91 -12.85 -10.76
CA LYS A 167 -21.61 -13.34 -12.11
C LYS A 167 -22.04 -14.77 -12.39
N LEU A 168 -22.67 -15.44 -11.42
CA LEU A 168 -23.08 -16.84 -11.59
C LEU A 168 -24.03 -17.05 -12.77
N GLU A 169 -24.98 -16.13 -12.99
CA GLU A 169 -25.93 -16.21 -14.11
C GLU A 169 -25.23 -16.20 -15.47
N ASP A 170 -24.12 -15.44 -15.60
CA ASP A 170 -23.30 -15.40 -16.81
C ASP A 170 -22.38 -16.63 -16.94
N ILE A 171 -21.94 -17.20 -15.81
CA ILE A 171 -21.00 -18.33 -15.77
C ILE A 171 -21.70 -19.66 -16.10
N TYR A 172 -22.90 -19.91 -15.55
CA TYR A 172 -23.58 -21.20 -15.71
C TYR A 172 -23.76 -21.63 -17.17
N PRO A 173 -24.24 -20.77 -18.10
CA PRO A 173 -24.41 -21.15 -19.51
C PRO A 173 -23.10 -21.63 -20.16
N LEU A 174 -21.98 -20.96 -19.86
CA LEU A 174 -20.66 -21.32 -20.39
C LEU A 174 -20.17 -22.70 -19.93
N LEU A 175 -20.72 -23.19 -18.81
CA LEU A 175 -20.42 -24.52 -18.28
C LEU A 175 -21.42 -25.59 -18.75
N THR A 176 -22.62 -25.20 -19.22
CA THR A 176 -23.69 -26.13 -19.62
C THR A 176 -23.89 -26.29 -21.11
N GLU A 177 -23.39 -25.37 -21.96
CA GLU A 177 -23.45 -25.50 -23.43
C GLU A 177 -22.50 -26.58 -24.00
N LYS A 178 -22.23 -27.63 -23.23
CA LYS A 178 -21.44 -28.80 -23.62
C LYS A 178 -22.08 -30.12 -23.21
#